data_AF-A0A5E4KL54-F1
#
_entry.id   AF-A0A5E4KL54-F1
#
_cell.length_a   1.000
_cell.length_b   1.000
_cell.length_c   1.000
_cell.angle_alpha   90.00
_cell.angle_beta   90.00
_cell.angle_gamma   90.00
#
_symmetry.space_group_name_H-M   'P 1'
#
loop_
_entity.id
_entity.type
_entity.pdbx_description
1 polymer ?
#
loop_
_entity_poly.entity_id
_entity_poly.type
_entity_poly.pdbx_seq_one_letter_code
_entity_poly.pdbx_strand_id
1 'polypeptide(L)'
;MKVVFRIIGSEEDLKEIDSNEENVHFCFRPSEKNIFELLKTSHKLKRIQLPSSYQKTISNTTKTFLKMKNIKLMIGDIWGHRTDIDRFAEIDV
;
A
#
# COMPACT_ATOMS: atom_id res chain seq x y z
N MET A 1 -17.09 4.08 4.95
CA MET A 1 -17.28 2.68 4.51
C MET A 1 -16.04 1.96 4.96
N LYS A 2 -16.18 0.85 5.68
CA LYS A 2 -15.01 0.20 6.24
C LYS A 2 -14.22 -0.52 5.16
N VAL A 3 -12.94 -0.21 5.04
CA VAL A 3 -12.01 -0.82 4.09
C VAL A 3 -10.88 -1.44 4.89
N VAL A 4 -10.61 -2.72 4.61
CA VAL A 4 -9.49 -3.43 5.22
C VAL A 4 -8.25 -3.21 4.36
N PHE A 5 -7.20 -2.69 4.98
CA PHE A 5 -5.87 -2.53 4.40
C PHE A 5 -4.94 -3.61 4.95
N ARG A 6 -4.19 -4.27 4.07
CA ARG A 6 -3.01 -5.00 4.47
C ARG A 6 -1.91 -4.02 4.84
N ILE A 7 -1.32 -4.17 6.01
CA ILE A 7 -0.20 -3.36 6.44
C ILE A 7 1.11 -4.01 6.00
N ILE A 8 1.97 -3.19 5.41
CA ILE A 8 3.32 -3.55 5.00
C ILE A 8 4.29 -2.73 5.87
N GLY A 9 4.92 -3.40 6.83
CA GLY A 9 5.91 -2.79 7.73
C GLY A 9 7.33 -2.80 7.14
N SER A 10 7.64 -3.81 6.33
CA SER A 10 8.98 -4.09 5.83
C SER A 10 9.00 -4.57 4.38
N GLU A 11 10.19 -4.65 3.78
CA GLU A 11 10.37 -5.25 2.44
C GLU A 11 10.12 -6.77 2.43
N GLU A 12 10.24 -7.44 3.58
CA GLU A 12 9.96 -8.87 3.70
C GLU A 12 8.45 -9.14 3.63
N ASP A 13 7.64 -8.26 4.22
CA ASP A 13 6.17 -8.36 4.18
C ASP A 13 5.62 -8.31 2.76
N LEU A 14 6.30 -7.60 1.85
CA LEU A 14 5.93 -7.53 0.42
C LEU A 14 5.96 -8.90 -0.27
N LYS A 15 6.82 -9.82 0.20
CA LYS A 15 6.91 -11.18 -0.36
C LYS A 15 5.81 -12.09 0.17
N GLU A 16 5.22 -11.75 1.31
CA GLU A 16 4.12 -12.50 1.94
C GLU A 16 2.73 -12.00 1.50
N ILE A 17 2.67 -11.03 0.59
CA ILE A 17 1.41 -10.48 0.06
C ILE A 17 0.71 -11.52 -0.81
N ASP A 18 -0.57 -11.76 -0.51
CA ASP A 18 -1.42 -12.59 -1.35
C ASP A 18 -1.96 -11.80 -2.55
N SER A 19 -2.09 -12.48 -3.68
CA SER A 19 -2.74 -11.99 -4.90
C SER A 19 -4.18 -11.47 -4.72
N ASN A 20 -4.84 -11.83 -3.62
CA ASN A 20 -6.21 -11.41 -3.30
C ASN A 20 -6.32 -10.07 -2.56
N GLU A 21 -5.21 -9.48 -2.13
CA GLU A 21 -5.24 -8.24 -1.35
C GLU A 21 -5.56 -7.02 -2.23
N GLU A 22 -6.71 -6.39 -1.98
CA GLU A 22 -7.20 -5.26 -2.79
C GLU A 22 -6.73 -3.90 -2.29
N ASN A 23 -6.40 -3.76 -1.00
CA ASN A 23 -5.97 -2.50 -0.41
C ASN A 23 -4.74 -2.74 0.48
N VAL A 24 -3.71 -1.93 0.31
CA VAL A 24 -2.45 -2.00 1.09
C VAL A 24 -2.07 -0.65 1.64
N HIS A 25 -1.47 -0.67 2.81
CA HIS A 25 -0.93 0.47 3.52
C HIS A 25 0.56 0.25 3.78
N PHE A 26 1.39 1.21 3.38
CA PHE A 26 2.81 1.17 3.72
C PHE A 26 3.09 1.99 4.98
N CYS A 27 3.60 1.33 6.02
CA CYS A 27 4.11 1.99 7.23
C CYS A 27 5.55 2.51 7.06
N PHE A 28 6.23 2.12 5.98
CA PHE A 28 7.56 2.61 5.65
C PHE A 28 7.54 3.36 4.32
N ARG A 29 8.64 4.03 4.00
CA ARG A 29 8.81 4.70 2.72
C ARG A 29 9.11 3.68 1.61
N PRO A 30 8.18 3.39 0.68
CA PRO A 30 8.46 2.42 -0.37
C PRO A 30 9.43 3.02 -1.39
N SER A 31 10.38 2.19 -1.84
CA SER A 31 11.16 2.45 -3.06
C SER A 31 10.29 2.20 -4.30
N GLU A 32 10.66 2.75 -5.46
CA GLU A 32 9.94 2.47 -6.72
C GLU A 32 9.90 0.97 -7.02
N LYS A 33 11.01 0.26 -6.77
CA LYS A 33 11.10 -1.20 -6.91
C LYS A 33 10.01 -1.92 -6.11
N ASN A 34 9.79 -1.49 -4.86
CA ASN A 34 8.83 -2.12 -3.95
C ASN A 34 7.39 -1.95 -4.46
N ILE A 35 7.08 -0.80 -5.04
CA ILE A 35 5.77 -0.56 -5.68
C ILE A 35 5.61 -1.45 -6.90
N PHE A 36 6.62 -1.57 -7.75
CA PHE A 36 6.54 -2.46 -8.92
C PHE A 36 6.44 -3.94 -8.53
N GLU A 37 7.12 -4.36 -7.47
CA GLU A 37 7.03 -5.72 -6.94
C GLU A 37 5.62 -6.00 -6.40
N LEU A 38 5.05 -5.09 -5.60
CA LEU A 38 3.67 -5.17 -5.15
C LEU A 38 2.68 -5.31 -6.31
N LEU A 39 2.86 -4.53 -7.38
CA LEU A 39 2.00 -4.57 -8.57
C LEU A 39 2.14 -5.87 -9.37
N LYS A 40 3.27 -6.58 -9.25
CA LYS A 40 3.46 -7.90 -9.86
C LYS A 40 2.81 -9.00 -9.02
N THR A 41 2.87 -8.89 -7.70
CA THR A 41 2.32 -9.90 -6.79
C THR A 41 0.80 -9.81 -6.67
N SER A 42 0.26 -8.59 -6.46
CA SER A 42 -1.18 -8.39 -6.29
C SER A 42 -1.86 -7.87 -7.56
N HIS A 43 -2.57 -8.76 -8.24
CA HIS A 43 -3.32 -8.45 -9.46
C HIS A 43 -4.67 -7.78 -9.19
N LYS A 44 -5.21 -7.91 -7.96
CA LYS A 44 -6.50 -7.33 -7.56
C LYS A 44 -6.34 -5.99 -6.83
N LEU A 45 -5.14 -5.42 -6.83
CA LEU A 45 -4.86 -4.19 -6.13
C LEU A 45 -5.71 -3.03 -6.66
N LYS A 46 -6.43 -2.36 -5.77
CA LYS A 46 -7.29 -1.19 -6.07
C LYS A 46 -6.78 0.06 -5.40
N ARG A 47 -6.22 -0.05 -4.18
CA ARG A 47 -5.83 1.11 -3.39
C ARG A 47 -4.48 0.91 -2.71
N ILE A 48 -3.65 1.94 -2.79
CA ILE A 48 -2.39 2.03 -2.06
C ILE A 48 -2.49 3.25 -1.14
N GLN A 49 -2.42 3.02 0.16
CA GLN A 49 -2.41 4.08 1.17
C GLN A 49 -0.98 4.33 1.65
N LEU A 50 -0.62 5.61 1.71
CA LEU A 50 0.70 6.06 2.15
C LEU A 50 0.53 7.27 3.07
N PRO A 51 1.41 7.43 4.08
CA PRO A 51 1.59 8.70 4.75
C PRO A 51 1.89 9.84 3.76
N SER A 52 1.39 11.04 4.04
CA SER A 52 1.53 12.21 3.17
C SER A 52 2.99 12.54 2.82
N SER A 53 3.90 12.31 3.77
CA SER A 53 5.34 12.48 3.61
C SER A 53 5.94 11.57 2.52
N TYR A 54 5.46 10.33 2.39
CA TYR A 54 5.98 9.35 1.44
C TYR A 54 5.34 9.48 0.06
N GLN A 55 4.07 9.90 0.00
CA GLN A 55 3.41 10.14 -1.28
C GLN A 55 4.12 11.20 -2.13
N LYS A 56 4.70 12.23 -1.49
CA LYS A 56 5.46 13.28 -2.17
C LYS A 56 6.68 12.76 -2.92
N THR A 57 7.21 11.62 -2.49
CA THR A 57 8.43 11.05 -3.06
C THR A 57 8.21 9.98 -4.10
N ILE A 58 6.95 9.61 -4.34
CA ILE A 58 6.55 8.81 -5.49
C ILE A 58 6.74 9.68 -6.75
N SER A 59 7.50 9.17 -7.72
CA SER A 59 7.69 9.85 -9.01
C SER A 59 6.37 10.02 -9.76
N ASN A 60 6.30 11.06 -10.60
CA ASN A 60 5.12 11.29 -11.45
C ASN A 60 4.89 10.14 -12.44
N THR A 61 5.96 9.49 -12.90
CA THR A 61 5.87 8.29 -13.75
C THR A 61 5.15 7.16 -13.03
N THR A 62 5.55 6.85 -11.78
CA THR A 62 4.89 5.82 -10.97
C THR A 62 3.43 6.17 -10.68
N LYS A 63 3.11 7.43 -10.35
CA LYS A 63 1.72 7.88 -10.17
C LYS A 63 0.87 7.67 -11.43
N THR A 64 1.44 7.99 -12.60
CA THR A 64 0.76 7.82 -13.89
C THR A 64 0.54 6.34 -14.19
N PHE A 65 1.54 5.50 -13.94
CA PHE A 65 1.43 4.05 -14.10
C PHE A 65 0.34 3.44 -13.22
N LEU A 66 0.29 3.83 -11.94
CA LEU A 66 -0.76 3.40 -11.02
C LEU A 66 -2.14 3.83 -11.51
N LYS A 67 -2.28 5.07 -11.99
CA LYS A 67 -3.53 5.57 -12.57
C LYS A 67 -3.94 4.78 -13.81
N MET A 68 -2.99 4.40 -14.68
CA MET A 68 -3.26 3.56 -15.85
C MET A 68 -3.74 2.15 -15.47
N LYS A 69 -3.24 1.61 -14.36
CA LYS A 69 -3.70 0.33 -13.78
C LYS A 69 -4.99 0.46 -12.96
N ASN A 70 -5.60 1.64 -12.92
CA ASN A 70 -6.81 1.96 -12.15
C ASN A 70 -6.63 1.81 -10.63
N ILE A 71 -5.40 2.06 -10.14
CA ILE A 71 -5.02 1.95 -8.73
C ILE A 71 -5.00 3.34 -8.11
N LYS A 72 -5.78 3.51 -7.04
CA LYS A 72 -5.91 4.79 -6.34
C LYS A 72 -4.84 4.92 -5.27
N LEU A 73 -4.00 5.94 -5.41
CA LEU A 73 -3.08 6.35 -4.36
C LEU A 73 -3.84 7.22 -3.35
N MET A 74 -3.88 6.79 -2.08
CA MET A 74 -4.57 7.49 -1.00
C MET A 74 -3.58 7.98 0.04
N ILE A 75 -3.89 9.12 0.63
CA ILE A 75 -3.16 9.65 1.77
C ILE A 75 -3.87 9.15 3.02
N GLY A 76 -3.11 8.55 3.92
CA GLY A 76 -3.60 8.21 5.26
C GLY A 76 -2.49 7.65 6.10
N ASP A 77 -2.62 7.82 7.40
CA ASP A 77 -1.68 7.32 8.38
C ASP A 77 -2.42 6.42 9.35
N ILE A 78 -1.88 5.24 9.63
CA ILE A 78 -2.46 4.30 10.58
C ILE A 78 -1.66 4.41 11.86
N TRP A 79 -2.09 5.33 12.72
CA TRP A 79 -1.44 5.57 14.01
C TRP A 79 -1.89 4.54 15.06
N GLY A 80 -0.95 4.03 15.86
CA GLY A 80 -1.24 3.17 17.01
C GLY A 80 -1.53 1.70 16.68
N HIS A 81 -1.32 1.26 15.44
CA HIS A 81 -1.46 -0.15 15.08
C HIS A 81 -0.16 -0.91 15.34
N ARG A 82 -0.27 -2.04 16.03
CA ARG A 82 0.85 -2.93 16.34
C ARG A 82 1.08 -3.88 15.19
N THR A 83 1.99 -3.49 14.29
CA THR A 83 2.40 -4.26 13.09
C THR A 83 2.95 -5.66 13.45
N ASP A 84 3.33 -5.87 14.71
CA ASP A 84 3.78 -7.14 15.26
C ASP A 84 2.64 -8.15 15.55
N ILE A 85 1.38 -7.71 15.60
CA ILE A 85 0.23 -8.54 16.00
C ILE A 85 -0.84 -8.56 14.89
N ASP A 86 -1.11 -7.43 14.25
CA ASP A 86 -2.12 -7.33 13.20
C ASP A 86 -1.49 -6.88 11.87
N ARG A 87 -1.65 -7.76 10.87
CA ARG A 87 -1.23 -7.50 9.48
C ARG A 87 -2.32 -6.77 8.70
N PHE A 88 -3.49 -6.54 9.29
CA PHE A 88 -4.64 -5.93 8.65
C PHE A 88 -5.24 -4.83 9.52
N ALA A 89 -5.49 -3.67 8.95
CA ALA A 89 -6.19 -2.58 9.61
C ALA A 89 -7.48 -2.22 8.89
N GLU A 90 -8.55 -2.13 9.66
CA GLU A 90 -9.83 -1.64 9.17
C GLU A 90 -9.88 -0.11 9.33
N ILE A 91 -10.04 0.61 8.21
CA ILE A 91 -10.10 2.07 8.18
C ILE A 91 -11.42 2.49 7.55
N ASP A 92 -12.07 3.48 8.16
CA ASP A 92 -13.18 4.17 7.51
C ASP A 92 -12.66 5.14 6.44
N VAL A 93 -12.98 4.81 5.18
CA VAL A 93 -12.65 5.58 3.95
C VAL A 93 -13.91 6.24 3.41
#